data_AF-L1J0Q3-F1
#
_entry.id   AF-L1J0Q3-F1
#
_cell.length_a   1.000
_cell.length_b   1.000
_cell.length_c   1.000
_cell.angle_alpha   90.00
_cell.angle_beta   90.00
_cell.angle_gamma   90.00
#
_symmetry.space_group_name_H-M   'P 1'
#
loop_
_entity.id
_entity.type
_entity.pdbx_description
1 polymer ?
#
loop_
_entity_poly.entity_id
_entity_poly.type
_entity_poly.pdbx_seq_one_letter_code
_entity_poly.pdbx_strand_id
1 'polypeptide(L)'
;REICGVLWEKVRENVEEMISNRKAELSAMSQDLDDHLAVKAGNESTEQKSELLSIVQDVLEAKALESDSKRPVDLGKTIAMSDVSGSMSGTPMFVSIALGILCSEVSHPAYRDLVLTFSERPSWHKLQGCTNIVDKVKSLMRADWGGNTDVYKAMKLILELVRSKGLQPDEIPNLLIISDMQFDEAAGQDPK
;
A
#
# COMPACT_ATOMS: atom_id res chain seq x y z
N ARG A 1 5.67 -32.43 -10.19
CA ARG A 1 4.35 -31.73 -10.30
C ARG A 1 3.45 -31.96 -9.08
N GLU A 2 3.71 -32.96 -8.22
CA GLU A 2 2.82 -33.28 -7.07
C GLU A 2 2.99 -32.37 -5.84
N ILE A 3 4.16 -31.76 -5.62
CA ILE A 3 4.43 -30.94 -4.41
C ILE A 3 3.60 -29.66 -4.36
N CYS A 4 3.25 -29.09 -5.53
CA CYS A 4 2.49 -27.83 -5.61
C CYS A 4 1.01 -28.02 -5.23
N GLY A 5 0.43 -29.18 -5.51
CA GLY A 5 -0.96 -29.49 -5.15
C GLY A 5 -1.14 -29.66 -3.65
N VAL A 6 -0.24 -30.41 -3.00
CA VAL A 6 -0.31 -30.69 -1.56
C VAL A 6 -0.14 -29.42 -0.72
N LEU A 7 0.75 -28.51 -1.14
CA LEU A 7 0.93 -27.23 -0.46
C LEU A 7 -0.31 -26.32 -0.61
N TRP A 8 -0.93 -26.32 -1.79
CA TRP A 8 -2.14 -25.54 -2.06
C TRP A 8 -3.37 -26.05 -1.29
N GLU A 9 -3.52 -27.37 -1.15
CA GLU A 9 -4.59 -27.93 -0.32
C GLU A 9 -4.44 -27.53 1.15
N LYS A 10 -3.21 -27.58 1.68
CA LYS A 10 -2.95 -27.22 3.06
C LYS A 10 -3.16 -25.73 3.36
N VAL A 11 -2.86 -24.85 2.41
CA VAL A 11 -3.15 -23.42 2.53
C VAL A 11 -4.65 -23.18 2.51
N ARG A 12 -5.40 -23.85 1.62
CA ARG A 12 -6.85 -23.73 1.54
C ARG A 12 -7.55 -24.21 2.81
N GLU A 13 -7.16 -25.37 3.35
CA GLU A 13 -7.71 -25.90 4.61
C GLU A 13 -7.51 -24.93 5.78
N ASN A 14 -6.31 -24.36 5.92
CA ASN A 14 -6.03 -23.38 6.96
C ASN A 14 -6.89 -22.11 6.82
N VAL A 15 -7.10 -21.64 5.58
CA VAL A 15 -7.94 -20.45 5.32
C VAL A 15 -9.41 -20.75 5.61
N GLU A 16 -9.91 -21.93 5.24
CA GLU A 16 -11.29 -22.34 5.53
C GLU A 16 -11.53 -22.48 7.04
N GLU A 17 -10.56 -23.01 7.78
CA GLU A 17 -10.61 -23.09 9.24
C GLU A 17 -10.63 -21.69 9.88
N MET A 18 -9.78 -20.78 9.42
CA MET A 18 -9.77 -19.38 9.88
C MET A 18 -11.10 -18.67 9.61
N ILE A 19 -11.70 -18.89 8.44
CA ILE A 19 -13.01 -18.33 8.07
C ILE A 19 -14.11 -18.91 8.96
N SER A 20 -14.09 -20.22 9.22
CA SER A 20 -15.06 -20.90 10.09
C SER A 20 -14.99 -20.37 11.52
N ASN A 21 -13.78 -20.25 12.07
CA ASN A 21 -13.56 -19.71 13.41
C ASN A 21 -14.04 -18.27 13.51
N ARG A 22 -13.73 -17.42 12.53
CA ARG A 22 -14.17 -16.02 12.53
C ARG A 22 -15.68 -15.88 12.38
N LYS A 23 -16.32 -16.77 11.62
CA LYS A 23 -17.78 -16.82 11.47
C LYS A 23 -18.46 -17.25 12.78
N ALA A 24 -17.88 -18.20 13.52
CA ALA A 24 -18.37 -18.61 14.83
C ALA A 24 -18.19 -17.52 15.89
N GLU A 25 -17.06 -16.80 15.90
CA GLU A 25 -16.84 -15.64 16.78
C GLU A 25 -17.86 -14.54 16.51
N LEU A 26 -18.11 -14.23 15.24
CA LEU A 26 -19.10 -13.21 14.84
C LEU A 26 -20.53 -13.65 15.19
N SER A 27 -20.87 -14.93 15.07
CA SER A 27 -22.20 -15.40 15.48
C SER A 27 -22.36 -15.37 17.00
N ALA A 28 -21.32 -15.73 17.76
CA ALA A 28 -21.32 -15.66 19.22
C ALA A 28 -21.48 -14.21 19.70
N MET A 29 -20.77 -13.26 19.09
CA MET A 29 -20.91 -11.82 19.39
C MET A 29 -22.31 -11.28 19.04
N SER A 30 -22.92 -11.77 17.95
CA SER A 30 -24.30 -11.42 17.60
C SER A 30 -25.29 -11.96 18.64
N GLN A 31 -25.07 -13.18 19.12
CA GLN A 31 -25.95 -13.83 20.09
C GLN A 31 -25.88 -13.17 21.48
N ASP A 32 -24.67 -12.75 21.88
CA ASP A 32 -24.46 -11.98 23.12
C ASP A 32 -25.12 -10.59 23.07
N LEU A 33 -25.18 -9.99 21.87
CA LEU A 33 -25.89 -8.72 21.63
C LEU A 33 -27.41 -8.91 21.67
N ASP A 34 -27.93 -10.01 21.12
CA ASP A 34 -29.35 -10.37 21.16
C ASP A 34 -29.81 -10.68 22.60
N ASP A 35 -28.98 -11.38 23.38
CA ASP A 35 -29.24 -11.67 24.80
C ASP A 35 -29.20 -10.39 25.66
N HIS A 36 -28.26 -9.48 25.38
CA HIS A 36 -28.24 -8.15 26.01
C HIS A 36 -29.45 -7.29 25.64
N LEU A 37 -29.95 -7.40 24.41
CA LEU A 37 -31.16 -6.71 23.96
C LEU A 37 -32.44 -7.29 24.58
N ALA A 38 -32.47 -8.62 24.82
CA ALA A 38 -33.56 -9.31 25.50
C ALA A 38 -33.64 -8.95 26.99
N VAL A 39 -32.51 -8.81 27.68
CA VAL A 39 -32.46 -8.34 29.08
C VAL A 39 -32.88 -6.86 29.19
N LYS A 40 -32.61 -6.04 28.18
CA LYS A 40 -33.02 -4.62 28.11
C LYS A 40 -34.45 -4.40 27.61
N ALA A 41 -35.15 -5.42 27.14
CA ALA A 41 -36.55 -5.32 26.71
C ALA A 41 -37.54 -5.21 27.88
N GLY A 42 -37.07 -5.35 29.13
CA GLY A 42 -37.87 -5.18 30.35
C GLY A 42 -38.09 -3.73 30.79
N ASN A 43 -37.49 -2.72 30.15
CA ASN A 43 -37.73 -1.32 30.52
C ASN A 43 -37.54 -0.37 29.32
N GLU A 44 -38.57 0.46 29.11
CA GLU A 44 -38.60 1.71 28.33
C GLU A 44 -38.81 1.65 26.80
N SER A 45 -39.58 2.64 26.35
CA SER A 45 -40.37 2.81 25.13
C SER A 45 -39.66 2.49 23.81
N THR A 46 -40.32 1.66 23.00
CA THR A 46 -39.86 1.11 21.73
C THR A 46 -39.49 2.13 20.64
N GLU A 47 -40.03 3.35 20.68
CA GLU A 47 -39.74 4.39 19.68
C GLU A 47 -38.40 5.12 19.93
N GLN A 48 -38.07 5.40 21.19
CA GLN A 48 -36.80 6.05 21.54
C GLN A 48 -35.62 5.08 21.38
N LYS A 49 -35.87 3.77 21.55
CA LYS A 49 -34.88 2.71 21.33
C LYS A 49 -34.48 2.60 19.86
N SER A 50 -35.41 2.77 18.91
CA SER A 50 -35.08 2.73 17.47
C SER A 50 -34.24 3.91 17.02
N GLU A 51 -34.50 5.11 17.54
CA GLU A 51 -33.75 6.32 17.18
C GLU A 51 -32.35 6.34 17.82
N LEU A 52 -32.24 5.84 19.06
CA LEU A 52 -30.93 5.63 19.69
C LEU A 52 -30.10 4.53 18.99
N LEU A 53 -30.74 3.47 18.48
CA LEU A 53 -30.05 2.41 17.74
C LEU A 53 -29.48 2.92 16.42
N SER A 54 -30.20 3.76 15.67
CA SER A 54 -29.66 4.34 14.43
C SER A 54 -28.49 5.28 14.71
N ILE A 55 -28.58 6.12 15.75
CA ILE A 55 -27.47 7.01 16.13
C ILE A 55 -26.25 6.21 16.58
N VAL A 56 -26.44 5.14 17.37
CA VAL A 56 -25.34 4.27 17.81
C VAL A 56 -24.73 3.53 16.63
N GLN A 57 -25.53 3.08 15.67
CA GLN A 57 -25.07 2.43 14.44
C GLN A 57 -24.23 3.39 13.59
N ASP A 58 -24.71 4.62 13.36
CA ASP A 58 -23.98 5.64 12.61
C ASP A 58 -22.65 6.02 13.29
N VAL A 59 -22.64 6.10 14.63
CA VAL A 59 -21.42 6.35 15.41
C VAL A 59 -20.48 5.17 15.38
N LEU A 60 -20.99 3.92 15.37
CA LEU A 60 -20.17 2.72 15.25
C LEU A 60 -19.54 2.63 13.86
N GLU A 61 -20.29 2.94 12.80
CA GLU A 61 -19.80 2.96 11.42
C GLU A 61 -18.77 4.07 11.22
N ALA A 62 -19.01 5.27 11.76
CA ALA A 62 -18.04 6.36 11.75
C ALA A 62 -16.77 5.99 12.52
N LYS A 63 -16.88 5.35 13.69
CA LYS A 63 -15.72 4.86 14.45
C LYS A 63 -15.02 3.68 13.79
N ALA A 64 -15.75 2.82 13.09
CA ALA A 64 -15.18 1.73 12.30
C ALA A 64 -14.36 2.32 11.16
N LEU A 65 -14.90 3.30 10.42
CA LEU A 65 -14.19 4.06 9.38
C LEU A 65 -12.98 4.83 9.94
N GLU A 66 -13.07 5.39 11.15
CA GLU A 66 -11.92 6.02 11.82
C GLU A 66 -10.87 4.99 12.27
N SER A 67 -11.28 3.78 12.68
CA SER A 67 -10.33 2.70 13.03
C SER A 67 -9.71 2.02 11.80
N ASP A 68 -10.44 2.01 10.68
CA ASP A 68 -10.01 1.55 9.35
C ASP A 68 -9.29 2.66 8.56
N SER A 69 -9.20 3.87 9.13
CA SER A 69 -8.37 4.96 8.61
C SER A 69 -6.87 4.76 8.85
N LYS A 70 -6.46 3.59 9.37
CA LYS A 70 -5.15 3.03 9.01
C LYS A 70 -5.21 2.66 7.53
N ARG A 71 -4.93 3.66 6.68
CA ARG A 71 -4.71 3.57 5.22
C ARG A 71 -4.89 2.13 4.71
N PRO A 72 -6.03 1.78 4.07
CA PRO A 72 -6.43 0.39 3.77
C PRO A 72 -5.49 -0.37 2.83
N VAL A 73 -4.38 0.26 2.45
CA VAL A 73 -3.27 -0.34 1.74
C VAL A 73 -2.05 -0.15 2.63
N ASP A 74 -1.51 -1.23 3.19
CA ASP A 74 -0.16 -1.22 3.78
C ASP A 74 0.81 -1.77 2.73
N LEU A 75 1.44 -0.87 1.97
CA LEU A 75 2.55 -1.22 1.07
C LEU A 75 3.82 -1.58 1.87
N GLY A 76 3.74 -1.52 3.21
CA GLY A 76 4.74 -1.94 4.16
C GLY A 76 6.06 -1.23 3.91
N LYS A 77 7.03 -2.03 3.48
CA LYS A 77 8.40 -1.59 3.28
C LYS A 77 8.72 -1.47 1.80
N THR A 78 8.19 -0.45 1.13
CA THR A 78 8.40 -0.28 -0.32
C THR A 78 8.88 1.13 -0.66
N ILE A 79 9.91 1.22 -1.48
CA ILE A 79 10.35 2.46 -2.12
C ILE A 79 10.04 2.34 -3.60
N ALA A 80 9.34 3.33 -4.13
CA ALA A 80 9.04 3.40 -5.56
C ALA A 80 10.15 4.13 -6.32
N MET A 81 10.51 3.57 -7.48
CA MET A 81 11.30 4.22 -8.51
C MET A 81 10.37 4.51 -9.69
N SER A 82 10.18 5.80 -9.98
CA SER A 82 9.21 6.26 -10.97
C SER A 82 9.88 6.61 -12.29
N ASP A 83 9.43 5.98 -13.37
CA ASP A 83 9.81 6.33 -14.73
C ASP A 83 8.94 7.47 -15.26
N VAL A 84 9.59 8.59 -15.55
CA VAL A 84 9.00 9.80 -16.14
C VAL A 84 9.65 10.13 -17.49
N SER A 85 10.22 9.11 -18.14
CA SER A 85 10.80 9.24 -19.46
C SER A 85 9.78 9.61 -20.54
N GLY A 86 10.29 10.03 -21.70
CA GLY A 86 9.47 10.37 -22.86
C GLY A 86 8.58 9.22 -23.34
N SER A 87 8.98 7.95 -23.22
CA SER A 87 8.16 6.79 -23.60
C SER A 87 6.94 6.62 -22.69
N MET A 88 7.07 7.00 -21.42
CA MET A 88 5.95 7.00 -20.46
C MET A 88 4.93 8.12 -20.72
N SER A 89 5.15 9.01 -21.70
CA SER A 89 4.28 10.18 -21.94
C SER A 89 2.79 9.81 -22.02
N GLY A 90 1.95 10.58 -21.31
CA GLY A 90 0.51 10.35 -21.22
C GLY A 90 0.13 9.52 -20.00
N THR A 91 -0.84 8.61 -20.16
CA THR A 91 -1.35 7.75 -19.08
C THR A 91 -0.25 6.98 -18.30
N PRO A 92 0.76 6.36 -18.95
CA PRO A 92 1.75 5.58 -18.21
C PRO A 92 2.54 6.42 -17.19
N MET A 93 2.94 7.64 -17.56
CA MET A 93 3.64 8.59 -16.68
C MET A 93 2.75 9.00 -15.51
N PHE A 94 1.47 9.31 -15.76
CA PHE A 94 0.55 9.64 -14.67
C PHE A 94 0.38 8.47 -13.69
N VAL A 95 0.31 7.24 -14.20
CA VAL A 95 0.25 6.03 -13.36
C VAL A 95 1.54 5.87 -12.55
N SER A 96 2.71 6.04 -13.18
CA SER A 96 4.00 5.96 -12.48
C SER A 96 4.11 6.98 -11.36
N ILE A 97 3.70 8.21 -11.63
CA ILE A 97 3.73 9.30 -10.65
C ILE A 97 2.73 9.04 -9.52
N ALA A 98 1.50 8.63 -9.85
CA ALA A 98 0.48 8.34 -8.85
C ALA A 98 0.89 7.21 -7.91
N LEU A 99 1.43 6.11 -8.47
CA LEU A 99 1.93 4.99 -7.68
C LEU A 99 3.19 5.37 -6.88
N GLY A 100 4.08 6.19 -7.44
CA GLY A 100 5.25 6.72 -6.73
C GLY A 100 4.85 7.53 -5.50
N ILE A 101 3.89 8.45 -5.66
CA ILE A 101 3.35 9.25 -4.56
C ILE A 101 2.66 8.35 -3.52
N LEU A 102 1.80 7.43 -3.95
CA LEU A 102 1.10 6.51 -3.07
C LEU A 102 2.07 5.68 -2.22
N CYS A 103 3.09 5.10 -2.85
CA CYS A 103 4.14 4.35 -2.14
C CYS A 103 4.86 5.23 -1.12
N SER A 104 5.21 6.46 -1.49
CA SER A 104 5.91 7.39 -0.60
C SER A 104 5.06 7.82 0.60
N GLU A 105 3.74 7.89 0.46
CA GLU A 105 2.85 8.28 1.55
C GLU A 105 2.60 7.12 2.49
N VAL A 106 2.21 5.97 1.93
CA VAL A 106 1.76 4.78 2.66
C VAL A 106 2.88 4.07 3.41
N SER A 107 4.10 4.06 2.85
CA SER A 107 5.19 3.23 3.36
C SER A 107 5.77 3.71 4.69
N HIS A 108 6.74 2.92 5.19
CA HIS A 108 7.44 3.16 6.46
C HIS A 108 7.89 4.62 6.65
N PRO A 109 7.71 5.20 7.86
CA PRO A 109 8.07 6.60 8.14
C PRO A 109 9.52 6.98 7.80
N ALA A 110 10.46 6.02 7.80
CA ALA A 110 11.87 6.28 7.53
C ALA A 110 12.18 6.79 6.11
N TYR A 111 11.33 6.45 5.13
CA TYR A 111 11.45 6.84 3.73
C TYR A 111 10.14 7.38 3.17
N ARG A 112 9.33 7.96 4.05
CA ARG A 112 8.13 8.71 3.67
C ARG A 112 8.51 9.92 2.81
N ASP A 113 7.65 10.23 1.84
CA ASP A 113 7.80 11.34 0.90
C ASP A 113 9.11 11.27 0.07
N LEU A 114 9.70 10.08 -0.06
CA LEU A 114 10.83 9.81 -0.93
C LEU A 114 10.38 8.97 -2.13
N VAL A 115 10.75 9.41 -3.33
CA VAL A 115 10.63 8.66 -4.58
C VAL A 115 11.99 8.63 -5.24
N LEU A 116 12.38 7.49 -5.80
CA LEU A 116 13.64 7.37 -6.53
C LEU A 116 13.43 7.69 -8.01
N THR A 117 14.34 8.46 -8.61
CA THR A 117 14.26 8.79 -10.03
C THR A 117 14.76 7.64 -10.92
N PHE A 118 14.05 7.36 -12.01
CA PHE A 118 14.47 6.41 -13.05
C PHE A 118 15.43 7.11 -14.03
N SER A 119 16.73 7.10 -13.71
CA SER A 119 17.76 7.78 -14.50
C SER A 119 19.14 7.11 -14.35
N GLU A 120 20.09 7.49 -15.22
CA GLU A 120 21.47 6.96 -15.21
C GLU A 120 22.22 7.39 -13.93
N ARG A 121 21.75 8.49 -13.34
CA ARG A 121 22.18 9.06 -12.07
C ARG A 121 20.96 9.15 -11.15
N PRO A 122 20.50 8.01 -10.60
CA PRO A 122 19.32 8.00 -9.76
C PRO A 122 19.54 8.93 -8.57
N SER A 123 18.47 9.57 -8.11
CA SER A 123 18.51 10.50 -6.99
C SER A 123 17.19 10.47 -6.21
N TRP A 124 17.24 10.89 -4.95
CA TRP A 124 16.05 11.00 -4.12
C TRP A 124 15.26 12.24 -4.50
N HIS A 125 14.09 12.03 -5.10
CA HIS A 125 13.09 13.07 -5.26
C HIS A 125 12.28 13.19 -3.96
N LYS A 126 12.39 14.34 -3.29
CA LYS A 126 11.73 14.61 -2.02
C LYS A 126 10.42 15.34 -2.28
N LEU A 127 9.31 14.72 -1.90
CA LEU A 127 7.97 15.32 -1.94
C LEU A 127 7.66 16.15 -0.68
N GLN A 128 8.59 16.18 0.28
CA GLN A 128 8.50 16.98 1.49
C GLN A 128 8.41 18.48 1.13
N GLY A 129 7.31 19.12 1.51
CA GLY A 129 7.06 20.55 1.23
C GLY A 129 6.02 20.81 0.15
N CYS A 130 5.53 19.79 -0.56
CA CYS A 130 4.35 19.91 -1.41
C CYS A 130 3.09 19.98 -0.54
N THR A 131 2.21 20.95 -0.81
CA THR A 131 1.02 21.19 0.03
C THR A 131 -0.18 20.34 -0.38
N ASN A 132 -0.26 20.02 -1.68
CA ASN A 132 -1.36 19.28 -2.26
C ASN A 132 -0.84 18.22 -3.26
N ILE A 133 -1.71 17.30 -3.65
CA ILE A 133 -1.37 16.23 -4.60
C ILE A 133 -0.91 16.78 -5.96
N VAL A 134 -1.48 17.91 -6.40
CA VAL A 134 -1.13 18.55 -7.68
C VAL A 134 0.31 19.06 -7.65
N ASP A 135 0.78 19.59 -6.53
CA ASP A 135 2.16 20.02 -6.33
C ASP A 135 3.11 18.82 -6.38
N LYS A 136 2.74 17.71 -5.72
CA LYS A 136 3.52 16.45 -5.75
C LYS A 136 3.65 15.94 -7.18
N VAL A 137 2.55 15.87 -7.92
CA VAL A 137 2.52 15.45 -9.32
C VAL A 137 3.39 16.38 -10.17
N LYS A 138 3.21 17.69 -10.08
CA LYS A 138 4.01 18.68 -10.85
C LYS A 138 5.49 18.65 -10.48
N SER A 139 5.83 18.32 -9.24
CA SER A 139 7.22 18.19 -8.80
C SER A 139 7.85 16.94 -9.41
N LEU A 140 7.16 15.80 -9.32
CA LEU A 140 7.65 14.52 -9.82
C LEU A 140 7.68 14.45 -11.36
N MET A 141 6.73 15.09 -12.06
CA MET A 141 6.76 15.27 -13.53
C MET A 141 8.01 16.02 -14.01
N ARG A 142 8.59 16.88 -13.17
CA ARG A 142 9.80 17.65 -13.46
C ARG A 142 11.06 16.98 -12.91
N ALA A 143 10.94 15.77 -12.35
CA ALA A 143 12.08 15.02 -11.90
C ALA A 143 12.97 14.63 -13.10
N ASP A 144 14.27 14.55 -12.84
CA ASP A 144 15.25 14.26 -13.87
C ASP A 144 15.09 12.83 -14.40
N TRP A 145 14.94 12.68 -15.72
CA TRP A 145 14.92 11.40 -16.42
C TRP A 145 16.12 11.35 -17.37
N GLY A 146 17.01 10.38 -17.14
CA GLY A 146 18.36 10.39 -17.71
C GLY A 146 18.55 9.51 -18.94
N GLY A 147 17.48 9.13 -19.63
CA GLY A 147 17.51 8.27 -20.83
C GLY A 147 17.78 6.78 -20.55
N ASN A 148 18.69 6.46 -19.62
CA ASN A 148 18.99 5.11 -19.16
C ASN A 148 18.79 4.97 -17.65
N THR A 149 18.83 3.75 -17.11
CA THR A 149 18.66 3.47 -15.68
C THR A 149 19.77 2.60 -15.13
N ASP A 150 20.38 3.05 -14.04
CA ASP A 150 21.39 2.29 -13.30
C ASP A 150 20.81 1.76 -11.99
N VAL A 151 20.29 0.52 -12.04
CA VAL A 151 19.68 -0.15 -10.88
C VAL A 151 20.70 -0.38 -9.77
N TYR A 152 21.98 -0.57 -10.11
CA TYR A 152 23.03 -0.79 -9.10
C TYR A 152 23.28 0.47 -8.28
N LYS A 153 23.32 1.65 -8.91
CA LYS A 153 23.38 2.93 -8.19
C LYS A 153 22.11 3.18 -7.37
N ALA A 154 20.93 2.82 -7.90
CA ALA A 154 19.67 2.92 -7.16
C ALA A 154 19.71 2.09 -5.87
N MET A 155 20.17 0.83 -5.93
CA MET A 155 20.33 -0.02 -4.75
C MET A 155 21.37 0.53 -3.77
N LYS A 156 22.46 1.15 -4.25
CA LYS A 156 23.44 1.82 -3.38
C LYS A 156 22.82 2.98 -2.60
N LEU A 157 21.98 3.79 -3.23
CA LEU A 157 21.27 4.88 -2.54
C LEU A 157 20.34 4.36 -1.45
N ILE A 158 19.66 3.23 -1.70
CA ILE A 158 18.83 2.56 -0.69
C ILE A 158 19.71 2.07 0.46
N LEU A 159 20.86 1.45 0.18
CA LEU A 159 21.79 1.00 1.21
C LEU A 159 22.33 2.16 2.06
N GLU A 160 22.67 3.29 1.42
CA GLU A 160 23.08 4.51 2.12
C GLU A 160 21.96 5.06 3.01
N LEU A 161 20.72 5.05 2.51
CA LEU A 161 19.55 5.46 3.29
C LEU A 161 19.37 4.57 4.53
N VAL A 162 19.39 3.25 4.36
CA VAL A 162 19.31 2.25 5.44
C VAL A 162 20.40 2.50 6.49
N ARG A 163 21.65 2.70 6.07
CA ARG A 163 22.77 3.01 6.97
C ARG A 163 22.59 4.34 7.70
N SER A 164 22.13 5.37 7.00
CA SER A 164 21.94 6.71 7.58
C SER A 164 20.81 6.75 8.62
N LYS A 165 19.78 5.93 8.42
CA LYS A 165 18.59 5.85 9.28
C LYS A 165 18.73 4.79 10.38
N GLY A 166 19.77 3.96 10.35
CA GLY A 166 19.99 2.90 11.33
C GLY A 166 18.92 1.81 11.30
N LEU A 167 18.38 1.52 10.11
CA LEU A 167 17.27 0.55 9.95
C LEU A 167 17.74 -0.86 10.26
N GLN A 168 16.89 -1.61 10.96
CA GLN A 168 17.11 -3.02 11.24
C GLN A 168 16.96 -3.87 9.96
N PRO A 169 17.49 -5.11 9.92
CA PRO A 169 17.39 -5.97 8.74
C PRO A 169 15.95 -6.22 8.27
N ASP A 170 15.00 -6.24 9.21
CA ASP A 170 13.59 -6.36 8.90
C ASP A 170 12.99 -5.07 8.35
N GLU A 171 13.59 -3.89 8.58
CA GLU A 171 13.12 -2.59 8.09
C GLU A 171 13.67 -2.20 6.70
N ILE A 172 14.45 -3.08 6.08
CA ILE A 172 15.02 -2.84 4.74
C ILE A 172 13.88 -2.75 3.71
N PRO A 173 13.85 -1.68 2.88
CA PRO A 173 12.81 -1.49 1.89
C PRO A 173 12.99 -2.40 0.67
N ASN A 174 11.87 -2.89 0.15
CA ASN A 174 11.74 -3.43 -1.20
C ASN A 174 11.76 -2.29 -2.23
N LEU A 175 12.27 -2.56 -3.42
CA LEU A 175 12.28 -1.62 -4.53
C LEU A 175 11.17 -1.98 -5.53
N LEU A 176 10.20 -1.09 -5.72
CA LEU A 176 9.19 -1.18 -6.77
C LEU A 176 9.60 -0.28 -7.93
N ILE A 177 9.89 -0.85 -9.09
CA ILE A 177 10.21 -0.10 -10.31
C ILE A 177 8.94 0.00 -11.16
N ILE A 178 8.52 1.22 -11.45
CA ILE A 178 7.35 1.49 -12.30
C ILE A 178 7.86 2.09 -13.61
N SER A 179 7.88 1.27 -14.65
CA SER A 179 8.38 1.64 -15.98
C SER A 179 7.64 0.84 -17.04
N ASP A 180 7.57 1.38 -18.26
CA ASP A 180 7.08 0.66 -19.45
C ASP A 180 7.94 -0.58 -19.76
N MET A 181 9.18 -0.63 -19.22
CA MET A 181 10.16 -1.67 -19.54
C MET A 181 10.21 -1.93 -21.04
N GLN A 182 10.20 -0.89 -21.89
CA GLN A 182 10.34 -1.08 -23.33
C GLN A 182 11.66 -1.83 -23.59
N PHE A 183 11.54 -3.13 -23.86
CA PHE A 183 12.60 -4.10 -24.12
C PHE A 183 13.19 -3.93 -25.53
N ASP A 184 12.94 -2.81 -26.22
CA ASP A 184 13.37 -2.60 -27.60
C ASP A 184 14.91 -2.65 -27.75
N GLU A 185 15.64 -2.47 -26.64
CA GLU A 185 17.11 -2.56 -26.59
C GLU A 185 17.63 -3.75 -25.74
N ALA A 186 16.74 -4.65 -25.30
CA ALA A 186 17.09 -5.82 -24.50
C ALA A 186 17.25 -7.11 -25.34
N ALA A 187 16.80 -7.08 -26.61
CA ALA A 187 17.32 -7.99 -27.62
C ALA A 187 18.71 -7.49 -28.03
N GLY A 188 19.72 -7.81 -27.21
CA GLY A 188 21.11 -7.65 -27.59
C GLY A 188 21.29 -8.20 -29.01
N GLN A 189 21.86 -7.39 -29.90
CA GLN A 189 22.24 -7.90 -31.21
C GLN A 189 23.22 -9.05 -30.98
N ASP A 190 22.75 -10.29 -31.22
CA ASP A 190 23.67 -11.38 -31.51
C ASP A 190 24.46 -10.95 -32.75
N PRO A 191 25.80 -10.81 -32.65
CA PRO A 191 26.61 -10.51 -33.81
C PRO A 191 26.50 -11.70 -34.77
N LYS A 192 25.88 -11.47 -35.94
CA LYS A 192 25.97 -12.36 -37.09
C LYS A 192 27.30 -12.17 -37.81
#